data_AF-A0A845W7V6-F1
#
_entry.id   AF-A0A845W7V6-F1
#
_cell.length_a   1.000
_cell.length_b   1.000
_cell.length_c   1.000
_cell.angle_alpha   90.00
_cell.angle_beta   90.00
_cell.angle_gamma   90.00
#
_symmetry.space_group_name_H-M   'P 1'
#
loop_
_entity.id
_entity.type
_entity.pdbx_description
1 polymer ?
#
loop_
_entity_poly.entity_id
_entity_poly.type
_entity_poly.pdbx_seq_one_letter_code
_entity_poly.pdbx_strand_id
1 'polypeptide(L)'
;MVTISKGGYGTVIEEEFRVYWEGSTLFSAGHQNARGGAAGKIISEPESNSKYILVNWLSAHLDAGEAFMPKNGEPSIFLLAPPKEDVKPEDFVALYSDGSCGISIHPGVWHTNPISLSGKEVVYQRKQGSIYATIDCFLTKEHNTWLKIPLGQPQDG
;
A
#
# COMPACT_ATOMS: atom_id res chain seq x y z
N MET A 1 -11.73 -3.65 -15.31
CA MET A 1 -10.79 -4.77 -15.57
C MET A 1 -9.43 -4.32 -15.07
N VAL A 2 -8.87 -4.98 -14.06
CA VAL A 2 -7.54 -4.65 -13.52
C VAL A 2 -6.50 -5.39 -14.36
N THR A 3 -5.67 -4.65 -15.08
CA THR A 3 -4.63 -5.22 -15.95
C THR A 3 -3.27 -5.03 -15.28
N ILE A 4 -2.57 -6.12 -14.97
CA ILE A 4 -1.16 -6.06 -14.56
C ILE A 4 -0.28 -6.20 -15.79
N SER A 5 0.74 -5.35 -15.92
CA SER A 5 1.80 -5.54 -16.93
C SER A 5 2.56 -6.84 -16.63
N LYS A 6 2.45 -7.84 -17.51
CA LYS A 6 3.27 -9.06 -17.44
C LYS A 6 4.72 -8.76 -17.83
N GLY A 7 5.63 -8.80 -16.87
CA GLY A 7 7.05 -9.04 -17.16
C GLY A 7 7.33 -10.53 -17.07
N GLY A 8 7.69 -11.18 -18.18
CA GLY A 8 8.25 -12.55 -18.19
C GLY A 8 7.32 -13.71 -17.75
N TYR A 9 7.80 -14.94 -17.95
CA TYR A 9 7.13 -16.19 -17.55
C TYR A 9 7.02 -16.27 -16.02
N GLY A 10 5.79 -16.41 -15.48
CA GLY A 10 5.50 -16.53 -14.06
C GLY A 10 3.99 -16.70 -13.81
N THR A 11 3.60 -17.29 -12.68
CA THR A 11 2.18 -17.40 -12.28
C THR A 11 1.75 -16.16 -11.48
N VAL A 12 0.45 -15.88 -11.48
CA VAL A 12 -0.16 -14.76 -10.73
C VAL A 12 -1.01 -15.31 -9.60
N ILE A 13 -1.08 -14.57 -8.50
CA ILE A 13 -2.00 -14.83 -7.40
C ILE A 13 -3.10 -13.78 -7.44
N GLU A 14 -4.35 -14.24 -7.49
CA GLU A 14 -5.54 -13.42 -7.37
C GLU A 14 -6.27 -13.80 -6.08
N GLU A 15 -6.48 -12.82 -5.20
CA GLU A 15 -7.08 -13.07 -3.88
C GLU A 15 -7.77 -11.82 -3.32
N GLU A 16 -8.54 -12.01 -2.26
CA GLU A 16 -9.04 -10.90 -1.47
C GLU A 16 -7.96 -10.40 -0.51
N PHE A 17 -7.73 -9.09 -0.52
CA PHE A 17 -6.83 -8.42 0.39
C PHE A 17 -7.65 -7.51 1.32
N ARG A 18 -7.51 -7.69 2.62
CA ARG A 18 -8.33 -6.99 3.62
C ARG A 18 -7.47 -5.99 4.36
N VAL A 19 -7.97 -4.76 4.48
CA VAL A 19 -7.39 -3.75 5.38
C VAL A 19 -8.45 -3.30 6.37
N TYR A 20 -8.05 -3.10 7.63
CA TYR A 20 -8.97 -2.63 8.66
C TYR A 20 -8.22 -1.81 9.70
N TRP A 21 -8.98 -0.92 10.36
CA TRP A 21 -8.51 -0.14 11.49
C TRP A 21 -8.71 -0.92 12.78
N GLU A 22 -7.68 -0.97 13.62
CA GLU A 22 -7.78 -1.36 15.03
C GLU A 22 -7.16 -0.25 15.88
N GLY A 23 -8.01 0.43 16.64
CA GLY A 23 -7.65 1.69 17.28
C GLY A 23 -7.20 2.71 16.24
N SER A 24 -5.99 3.23 16.42
CA SER A 24 -5.38 4.23 15.54
C SER A 24 -4.40 3.62 14.53
N THR A 25 -4.42 2.29 14.34
CA THR A 25 -3.51 1.59 13.42
C THR A 25 -4.27 0.86 12.33
N LEU A 26 -3.82 1.02 11.08
CA LEU A 26 -4.31 0.25 9.94
C LEU A 26 -3.50 -1.04 9.80
N PHE A 27 -4.21 -2.15 9.71
CA PHE A 27 -3.66 -3.48 9.48
C PHE A 27 -4.08 -4.00 8.11
N SER A 28 -3.28 -4.93 7.58
CA SER A 28 -3.62 -5.75 6.42
C SER A 28 -3.63 -7.22 6.83
N ALA A 29 -4.75 -7.92 6.65
CA ALA A 29 -4.89 -9.33 6.99
C ALA A 29 -5.01 -10.24 5.77
N GLY A 30 -4.76 -11.54 6.00
CA GLY A 30 -4.98 -12.61 5.03
C GLY A 30 -3.71 -13.23 4.43
N HIS A 31 -2.53 -12.71 4.74
CA HIS A 31 -1.30 -13.11 4.04
C HIS A 31 -0.57 -14.28 4.73
N GLN A 32 -1.11 -15.51 4.61
CA GLN A 32 -0.52 -16.72 5.20
C GLN A 32 0.87 -17.08 4.60
N ASN A 33 1.23 -16.51 3.45
CA ASN A 33 2.50 -16.78 2.76
C ASN A 33 3.51 -15.62 2.82
N ALA A 34 3.26 -14.54 3.59
CA ALA A 34 4.26 -13.50 3.81
C ALA A 34 5.18 -14.03 4.89
N ARG A 35 6.42 -14.39 4.52
CA ARG A 35 7.51 -14.78 5.41
C ARG A 35 7.34 -14.19 6.82
N GLY A 36 7.00 -15.04 7.79
CA GLY A 36 7.14 -14.74 9.22
C GLY A 36 6.33 -13.57 9.78
N GLY A 37 5.08 -13.36 9.35
CA GLY A 37 4.18 -12.44 10.07
C GLY A 37 4.22 -10.98 9.61
N ALA A 38 4.59 -10.71 8.36
CA ALA A 38 4.39 -9.40 7.73
C ALA A 38 2.93 -9.14 7.26
N ALA A 39 1.97 -9.93 7.75
CA ALA A 39 0.55 -9.55 7.77
C ALA A 39 0.34 -8.59 8.96
N GLY A 40 0.58 -7.29 8.74
CA GLY A 40 0.49 -6.29 9.81
C GLY A 40 1.60 -5.26 9.70
N LYS A 41 1.65 -4.55 8.58
CA LYS A 41 2.56 -3.41 8.41
C LYS A 41 1.76 -2.14 8.75
N ILE A 42 2.21 -1.51 9.83
CA ILE A 42 1.47 -0.56 10.66
C ILE A 42 1.55 0.83 10.05
N ILE A 43 0.39 1.38 9.75
CA ILE A 43 0.20 2.81 9.52
C ILE A 43 -0.55 3.34 10.71
N SER A 44 0.05 4.28 11.45
CA SER A 44 -0.56 4.80 12.67
C SER A 44 -1.03 6.23 12.48
N GLU A 45 -2.28 6.45 12.81
CA GLU A 45 -2.79 7.74 13.24
C GLU A 45 -2.28 7.99 14.67
N PRO A 46 -1.46 9.03 14.93
CA PRO A 46 -0.83 9.20 16.24
C PRO A 46 -1.83 9.54 17.36
N GLU A 47 -3.00 10.08 17.01
CA GLU A 47 -4.04 10.51 17.94
C GLU A 47 -5.43 10.31 17.31
N SER A 48 -6.45 10.03 18.12
CA SER A 48 -7.84 9.96 17.65
C SER A 48 -8.29 11.32 17.11
N ASN A 49 -8.79 11.36 15.87
CA ASN A 49 -9.21 12.55 15.11
C ASN A 49 -8.07 13.36 14.46
N SER A 50 -6.88 12.77 14.31
CA SER A 50 -5.84 13.33 13.47
C SER A 50 -6.31 13.35 12.01
N LYS A 51 -5.96 14.44 11.30
CA LYS A 51 -6.25 14.57 9.87
C LYS A 51 -5.19 13.91 8.99
N TYR A 52 -4.32 13.08 9.58
CA TYR A 52 -3.19 12.47 8.91
C TYR A 52 -2.76 11.16 9.57
N ILE A 53 -2.05 10.35 8.81
CA ILE A 53 -1.41 9.11 9.23
C ILE A 53 0.11 9.19 9.07
N LEU A 54 0.82 8.32 9.77
CA LEU A 54 2.25 8.13 9.68
C LEU A 54 2.57 6.75 9.09
N VAL A 55 3.37 6.74 8.03
CA VAL A 55 3.83 5.53 7.34
C VAL A 55 5.35 5.40 7.49
N ASN A 56 5.84 4.23 7.89
CA ASN A 56 7.27 3.93 7.90
C ASN A 56 7.68 2.78 6.97
N TRP A 57 6.75 1.87 6.65
CA TRP A 57 7.07 0.65 5.92
C TRP A 57 6.59 0.73 4.46
N LEU A 58 7.52 0.42 3.56
CA LEU A 58 7.34 0.41 2.12
C LEU A 58 7.95 -0.88 1.53
N SER A 59 7.44 -1.33 0.39
CA SER A 59 7.98 -2.46 -0.37
C SER A 59 7.99 -2.19 -1.86
N ALA A 60 8.93 -2.81 -2.57
CA ALA A 60 8.94 -2.91 -4.01
C ALA A 60 8.95 -4.39 -4.42
N HIS A 61 8.03 -4.76 -5.31
CA HIS A 61 7.92 -6.11 -5.88
C HIS A 61 8.75 -6.16 -7.16
N LEU A 62 9.79 -7.00 -7.18
CA LEU A 62 10.76 -7.10 -8.27
C LEU A 62 10.38 -8.17 -9.31
N ASP A 63 9.54 -9.14 -8.94
CA ASP A 63 9.09 -10.23 -9.81
C ASP A 63 7.95 -9.82 -10.74
N ALA A 64 6.96 -9.11 -10.22
CA ALA A 64 5.80 -8.67 -10.99
C ALA A 64 5.18 -7.41 -10.37
N GLY A 65 4.29 -6.78 -11.13
CA GLY A 65 3.46 -5.72 -10.60
C GLY A 65 2.42 -6.25 -9.60
N GLU A 66 1.86 -5.35 -8.83
CA GLU A 66 0.75 -5.62 -7.91
C GLU A 66 -0.42 -4.68 -8.23
N ALA A 67 -1.65 -5.17 -8.08
CA ALA A 67 -2.82 -4.37 -8.35
C ALA A 67 -3.90 -4.58 -7.29
N PHE A 68 -4.63 -3.51 -6.99
CA PHE A 68 -5.69 -3.46 -6.00
C PHE A 68 -6.92 -2.78 -6.59
N MET A 69 -8.09 -3.40 -6.43
CA MET A 69 -9.38 -2.81 -6.77
C MET A 69 -10.33 -2.92 -5.58
N PRO A 70 -10.84 -1.81 -5.02
CA PRO A 70 -11.81 -1.87 -3.93
C PRO A 70 -13.08 -2.59 -4.41
N LYS A 71 -13.56 -3.60 -3.67
CA LYS A 71 -14.69 -4.42 -4.11
C LYS A 71 -16.01 -3.66 -4.08
N ASN A 72 -16.18 -2.68 -3.18
CA ASN A 72 -17.41 -1.90 -3.07
C ASN A 72 -17.19 -0.40 -3.30
N GLY A 73 -16.09 -0.03 -3.97
CA GLY A 73 -15.80 1.36 -4.32
C GLY A 73 -15.37 2.24 -3.14
N GLU A 74 -14.69 1.68 -2.16
CA GLU A 74 -14.23 2.41 -0.99
C GLU A 74 -13.07 3.39 -1.32
N PRO A 75 -13.17 4.67 -0.90
CA PRO A 75 -12.10 5.64 -1.08
C PRO A 75 -10.81 5.22 -0.38
N SER A 76 -9.69 5.42 -1.07
CA SER A 76 -8.39 4.87 -0.68
C SER A 76 -7.27 5.83 -1.07
N ILE A 77 -6.17 5.82 -0.30
CA ILE A 77 -4.92 6.47 -0.68
C ILE A 77 -3.91 5.39 -1.09
N PHE A 78 -3.24 5.61 -2.22
CA PHE A 78 -2.11 4.81 -2.68
C PHE A 78 -0.83 5.65 -2.59
N LEU A 79 0.10 5.25 -1.71
CA LEU A 79 1.40 5.89 -1.56
C LEU A 79 2.43 5.20 -2.46
N LEU A 80 3.10 5.94 -3.34
CA LEU A 80 3.96 5.39 -4.38
C LEU A 80 5.26 6.20 -4.51
N ALA A 81 6.37 5.55 -4.86
CA ALA A 81 7.58 6.19 -5.37
C ALA A 81 8.16 5.41 -6.57
N PRO A 82 8.85 6.07 -7.52
CA PRO A 82 9.44 5.40 -8.67
C PRO A 82 10.45 4.32 -8.30
N PRO A 83 10.73 3.31 -9.17
CA PRO A 83 11.76 2.32 -8.92
C PRO A 83 13.13 2.96 -8.73
N LYS A 84 13.77 2.70 -7.59
CA LYS A 84 15.05 3.29 -7.18
C LYS A 84 15.72 2.40 -6.13
N GLU A 85 17.04 2.31 -6.15
CA GLU A 85 17.79 1.51 -5.16
C GLU A 85 17.78 2.16 -3.77
N ASP A 86 17.97 3.48 -3.71
CA ASP A 86 17.94 4.30 -2.49
C ASP A 86 16.72 5.23 -2.54
N VAL A 87 15.55 4.68 -2.19
CA VAL A 87 14.29 5.45 -2.14
C VAL A 87 14.31 6.37 -0.92
N LYS A 88 13.92 7.63 -1.11
CA LYS A 88 13.90 8.64 -0.05
C LYS A 88 12.47 9.07 0.25
N PRO A 89 12.19 9.60 1.46
CA PRO A 89 10.87 10.10 1.82
C PRO A 89 10.29 11.09 0.78
N GLU A 90 11.11 11.99 0.25
CA GLU A 90 10.71 12.99 -0.75
C GLU A 90 10.38 12.42 -2.14
N ASP A 91 10.73 11.15 -2.42
CA ASP A 91 10.39 10.50 -3.69
C ASP A 91 8.90 10.05 -3.72
N PHE A 92 8.21 10.05 -2.58
CA PHE A 92 6.86 9.51 -2.45
C PHE A 92 5.76 10.53 -2.78
N VAL A 93 4.75 10.06 -3.49
CA VAL A 93 3.50 10.78 -3.77
C VAL A 93 2.29 9.97 -3.27
N ALA A 94 1.29 10.66 -2.76
CA ALA A 94 0.03 10.07 -2.33
C ALA A 94 -1.06 10.32 -3.39
N LEU A 95 -1.58 9.25 -3.98
CA LEU A 95 -2.71 9.29 -4.91
C LEU A 95 -4.00 9.02 -4.15
N TYR A 96 -4.94 9.97 -4.21
CA TYR A 96 -6.25 9.84 -3.57
C TYR A 96 -7.24 9.33 -4.60
N SER A 97 -7.82 8.17 -4.34
CA SER A 97 -8.89 7.58 -5.15
C SER A 97 -10.23 7.73 -4.42
N ASP A 98 -11.26 8.11 -5.15
CA ASP A 98 -12.65 8.10 -4.70
C ASP A 98 -13.27 6.68 -4.66
N GLY A 99 -12.47 5.66 -5.03
CA GLY A 99 -12.90 4.27 -5.08
C GLY A 99 -13.51 3.84 -6.43
N SER A 100 -13.73 4.77 -7.36
CA SER A 100 -14.26 4.45 -8.70
C SER A 100 -13.28 3.64 -9.56
N CYS A 101 -11.98 3.72 -9.24
CA CYS A 101 -10.92 2.96 -9.86
C CYS A 101 -9.96 2.36 -8.83
N GLY A 102 -9.38 1.23 -9.24
CA GLY A 102 -8.26 0.61 -8.56
C GLY A 102 -6.93 1.07 -9.15
N ILE A 103 -5.83 0.55 -8.61
CA ILE A 103 -4.48 0.83 -9.08
C ILE A 103 -3.83 -0.43 -9.64
N SER A 104 -3.03 -0.29 -10.70
CA SER A 104 -2.01 -1.28 -11.07
C SER A 104 -0.64 -0.65 -10.93
N ILE A 105 0.20 -1.29 -10.14
CA ILE A 105 1.55 -0.87 -9.77
C ILE A 105 2.53 -1.72 -10.56
N HIS A 106 3.46 -1.08 -11.27
CA HIS A 106 4.48 -1.79 -12.04
C HIS A 106 5.55 -2.40 -11.13
N PRO A 107 6.26 -3.47 -11.57
CA PRO A 107 7.39 -4.00 -10.82
C PRO A 107 8.41 -2.91 -10.46
N GLY A 108 8.98 -2.99 -9.26
CA GLY A 108 9.99 -2.08 -8.74
C GLY A 108 9.44 -0.76 -8.17
N VAL A 109 8.18 -0.40 -8.43
CA VAL A 109 7.57 0.79 -7.82
C VAL A 109 7.44 0.55 -6.32
N TRP A 110 7.98 1.46 -5.52
CA TRP A 110 7.87 1.42 -4.06
C TRP A 110 6.47 1.84 -3.64
N HIS A 111 5.88 1.12 -2.69
CA HIS A 111 4.55 1.40 -2.19
C HIS A 111 4.31 0.80 -0.80
N THR A 112 3.21 1.18 -0.17
CA THR A 112 2.68 0.50 1.02
C THR A 112 1.32 -0.13 0.70
N ASN A 113 0.71 -0.77 1.68
CA ASN A 113 -0.66 -1.28 1.53
C ASN A 113 -1.64 -0.14 1.18
N PRO A 114 -2.78 -0.43 0.51
CA PRO A 114 -3.84 0.55 0.35
C PRO A 114 -4.27 1.15 1.70
N ILE A 115 -4.29 2.47 1.80
CA ILE A 115 -4.75 3.18 2.98
C ILE A 115 -6.25 3.45 2.82
N SER A 116 -7.07 2.69 3.53
CA SER A 116 -8.53 2.90 3.53
C SER A 116 -8.91 4.18 4.27
N LEU A 117 -9.71 5.04 3.63
CA LEU A 117 -10.35 6.19 4.27
C LEU A 117 -11.67 5.82 4.98
N SER A 118 -12.13 4.58 4.82
CA SER A 118 -13.24 4.03 5.58
C SER A 118 -12.77 3.61 6.97
N GLY A 119 -13.51 3.99 8.02
CA GLY A 119 -13.31 3.53 9.39
C GLY A 119 -13.75 2.08 9.65
N LYS A 120 -13.95 1.28 8.59
CA LYS A 120 -14.36 -0.13 8.63
C LYS A 120 -13.36 -0.97 7.84
N GLU A 121 -13.48 -2.29 7.95
CA GLU A 121 -12.75 -3.19 7.05
C GLU A 121 -13.12 -2.93 5.60
N VAL A 122 -12.11 -2.88 4.73
CA VAL A 122 -12.23 -2.74 3.29
C VAL A 122 -11.56 -3.94 2.62
N VAL A 123 -12.24 -4.49 1.61
CA VAL A 123 -11.77 -5.64 0.84
C VAL A 123 -11.42 -5.19 -0.57
N TYR A 124 -10.20 -5.51 -1.00
CA TYR A 124 -9.73 -5.30 -2.36
C TYR A 124 -9.64 -6.64 -3.09
N GLN A 125 -10.04 -6.66 -4.37
CA GLN A 125 -9.55 -7.68 -5.28
C GLN A 125 -8.09 -7.36 -5.58
N ARG A 126 -7.17 -8.20 -5.12
CA ARG A 126 -5.74 -8.04 -5.35
C ARG A 126 -5.24 -9.02 -6.40
N LYS A 127 -4.23 -8.60 -7.14
CA LYS A 127 -3.46 -9.48 -8.01
C LYS A 127 -1.97 -9.14 -7.93
N GLN A 128 -1.09 -10.14 -7.86
CA GLN A 128 0.38 -9.94 -7.88
C GLN A 128 1.11 -11.17 -8.47
N GLY A 129 2.44 -11.09 -8.56
CA GLY A 129 3.31 -12.22 -8.89
C GLY A 129 3.37 -13.29 -7.79
N SER A 130 3.45 -14.56 -8.17
CA SER A 130 3.46 -15.67 -7.20
C SER A 130 4.81 -15.93 -6.53
N ILE A 131 5.89 -15.29 -7.00
CA ILE A 131 7.26 -15.54 -6.54
C ILE A 131 7.53 -14.75 -5.24
N TYR A 132 6.85 -13.62 -5.04
CA TYR A 132 7.02 -12.75 -3.88
C TYR A 132 8.46 -12.22 -3.73
N ALA A 133 9.08 -11.81 -4.84
CA ALA A 133 10.41 -11.22 -4.80
C ALA A 133 10.30 -9.75 -4.37
N THR A 134 10.29 -9.51 -3.06
CA THR A 134 10.11 -8.18 -2.48
C THR A 134 11.37 -7.69 -1.77
N ILE A 135 11.56 -6.38 -1.79
CA ILE A 135 12.50 -5.66 -0.91
C ILE A 135 11.69 -4.69 -0.07
N ASP A 136 12.04 -4.57 1.21
CA ASP A 136 11.37 -3.71 2.19
C ASP A 136 12.27 -2.51 2.52
N CYS A 137 11.65 -1.34 2.72
CA CYS A 137 12.27 -0.15 3.31
C CYS A 137 11.52 0.22 4.59
N PHE A 138 12.27 0.45 5.67
CA PHE A 138 11.75 0.98 6.93
C PHE A 138 12.34 2.38 7.14
N LEU A 139 11.56 3.43 6.86
CA LEU A 139 12.01 4.83 6.91
C LEU A 139 12.57 5.25 8.27
N THR A 140 12.07 4.66 9.36
CA THR A 140 12.59 4.93 10.71
C THR A 140 13.99 4.36 10.92
N LYS A 141 14.32 3.26 10.25
CA LYS A 141 15.65 2.62 10.33
C LYS A 141 16.63 3.24 9.34
N GLU A 142 16.16 3.58 8.14
CA GLU A 142 17.01 4.01 7.02
C GLU A 142 17.17 5.54 6.96
N HIS A 143 16.15 6.30 7.38
CA HIS A 143 16.13 7.77 7.27
C HIS A 143 15.72 8.48 8.57
N ASN A 144 15.50 7.75 9.67
CA ASN A 144 15.05 8.28 10.96
C ASN A 144 13.80 9.17 10.84
N THR A 145 12.83 8.77 10.01
CA THR A 145 11.63 9.58 9.74
C THR A 145 10.38 8.74 9.46
N TRP A 146 9.24 9.43 9.34
CA TRP A 146 7.95 8.90 8.92
C TRP A 146 7.39 9.76 7.79
N LEU A 147 6.67 9.14 6.87
CA LEU A 147 5.84 9.87 5.91
C LEU A 147 4.54 10.26 6.56
N LYS A 148 4.24 11.55 6.54
CA LYS A 148 2.97 12.12 7.00
C LYS A 148 2.02 12.27 5.83
N ILE A 149 0.94 11.50 5.81
CA ILE A 149 -0.06 11.55 4.73
C ILE A 149 -1.37 12.11 5.28
N PRO A 150 -1.89 13.22 4.75
CA PRO A 150 -3.24 13.69 5.07
C PRO A 150 -4.31 12.64 4.75
N LEU A 151 -5.32 12.48 5.60
CA LEU A 151 -6.46 11.58 5.37
C LEU A 151 -7.54 12.20 4.47
N GLY A 152 -7.46 13.50 4.20
CA GLY A 152 -8.24 14.18 3.16
C GLY A 152 -7.30 14.76 2.11
N GLN A 153 -7.80 14.98 0.89
CA GLN A 153 -7.03 15.71 -0.12
C GLN A 153 -6.57 17.06 0.46
N PRO A 154 -5.30 17.44 0.29
CA PRO A 154 -4.85 18.79 0.58
C PRO A 154 -5.77 19.76 -0.17
N GLN A 155 -6.40 20.71 0.53
CA GLN A 155 -7.08 21.80 -0.15
C GLN A 155 -5.98 22.66 -0.78
N ASP A 156 -6.10 22.94 -2.08
CA ASP A 156 -5.28 23.95 -2.73
C ASP A 156 -5.49 25.27 -1.95
N GLY A 157 -4.41 25.79 -1.38
CA GLY A 157 -4.41 27.02 -0.60
C GLY A 157 -4.57 28.27 -1.44
#